data_AF-A0A7C2WDG8-F1
#
_entry.id   AF-A0A7C2WDG8-F1
#
_cell.length_a   1.000
_cell.length_b   1.000
_cell.length_c   1.000
_cell.angle_alpha   90.00
_cell.angle_beta   90.00
_cell.angle_gamma   90.00
#
_symmetry.space_group_name_H-M   'P 1'
#
loop_
_entity.id
_entity.type
_entity.pdbx_description
1 polymer ?
#
loop_
_entity_poly.entity_id
_entity_poly.type
_entity_poly.pdbx_seq_one_letter_code
_entity_poly.pdbx_strand_id
1 'polypeptide(L)'
;MQLSLRQKLFGLIAGLLVATLIVAAVGWNGLRQTEGEVNQVAADTTAMDQLARLTHRMFSVRTAVLKHTMVQDKATKGQLDSEIAQLDQEIGQIFDEWEAADPSGKYRGVREQLASAWAAYVETRDNVALAASRRLDTTAATQAVNGELAQRFAAVDDAITEARQQIRADTQSSVTSAHSVVGRSELILLGVTLAAAVLGMAVGFLLTRPIVRAAQAIAGVSEQLAARDLVSLEQALQRLAQGDLTADFAVDAQPIPV
;
A
#
# COMPACT_ATOMS: atom_id res chain seq x y z
N MET A 1 -5.18 9.90 47.82
CA MET A 1 -4.69 11.09 47.08
C MET A 1 -5.83 11.64 46.24
N GLN A 2 -6.35 12.82 46.57
CA GLN A 2 -7.35 13.50 45.73
C GLN A 2 -6.60 14.25 44.62
N LEU A 3 -6.84 13.88 43.37
CA LEU A 3 -6.31 14.57 42.20
C LEU A 3 -7.00 15.93 42.03
N SER A 4 -6.22 16.98 41.79
CA SER A 4 -6.76 18.31 41.49
C SER A 4 -7.51 18.31 40.16
N LEU A 5 -8.47 19.24 39.99
CA LEU A 5 -9.26 19.37 38.77
C LEU A 5 -8.39 19.50 37.51
N ARG A 6 -7.27 20.23 37.63
CA ARG A 6 -6.27 20.41 36.57
C ARG A 6 -5.61 19.08 36.17
N GLN A 7 -5.26 18.23 37.13
CA GLN A 7 -4.67 16.91 36.87
C GLN A 7 -5.67 15.97 36.19
N LYS A 8 -6.97 16.06 36.54
CA LYS A 8 -8.04 15.27 35.89
C LYS A 8 -8.22 15.68 34.43
N LEU A 9 -8.28 16.98 34.14
CA LEU A 9 -8.36 17.52 32.77
C LEU A 9 -7.13 17.16 31.94
N PHE A 10 -5.92 17.35 32.49
CA PHE A 10 -4.69 16.96 31.82
C PHE A 10 -4.62 15.46 31.55
N GLY A 11 -5.06 14.61 32.48
CA GLY A 11 -5.11 13.16 32.30
C GLY A 11 -6.06 12.75 31.17
N LEU A 12 -7.20 13.44 31.02
CA LEU A 12 -8.18 13.16 29.97
C LEU A 12 -7.62 13.55 28.58
N ILE A 13 -7.02 14.74 28.47
CA ILE A 13 -6.37 15.20 27.24
C ILE A 13 -5.19 14.30 26.89
N ALA A 14 -4.32 13.98 27.85
CA ALA A 14 -3.17 13.11 27.63
C ALA A 14 -3.60 11.70 27.21
N GLY A 15 -4.65 11.14 27.83
CA GLY A 15 -5.20 9.84 27.45
C GLY A 15 -5.76 9.83 26.02
N LEU A 16 -6.46 10.90 25.63
CA LEU A 16 -7.02 11.02 24.28
C LEU A 16 -5.90 11.17 23.24
N LEU A 17 -4.84 11.92 23.56
CA LEU A 17 -3.65 12.08 22.73
C LEU A 17 -2.90 10.74 22.55
N VAL A 18 -2.71 9.97 23.62
CA VAL A 18 -2.11 8.62 23.57
C VAL A 18 -2.96 7.67 22.72
N ALA A 19 -4.29 7.67 22.89
CA ALA A 19 -5.19 6.85 22.08
C ALA A 19 -5.07 7.19 20.59
N THR A 20 -4.98 8.49 20.26
CA THR A 20 -4.82 8.97 18.88
C THR A 20 -3.48 8.54 18.30
N LEU A 21 -2.40 8.61 19.08
CA LEU A 21 -1.07 8.15 18.66
C LEU A 21 -1.02 6.64 18.40
N ILE A 22 -1.73 5.83 19.20
CA ILE A 22 -1.82 4.38 18.98
C ILE A 22 -2.52 4.10 17.65
N VAL A 23 -3.66 4.73 17.39
CA VAL A 23 -4.39 4.60 16.12
C VAL A 23 -3.51 5.03 14.95
N ALA A 24 -2.81 6.17 15.07
CA ALA A 24 -1.89 6.66 14.05
C ALA A 24 -0.73 5.68 13.78
N ALA A 25 -0.12 5.12 14.83
CA ALA A 25 0.98 4.16 14.69
C ALA A 25 0.53 2.85 14.02
N VAL A 26 -0.64 2.34 14.40
CA VAL A 26 -1.23 1.13 13.79
C VAL A 26 -1.57 1.39 12.32
N GLY A 27 -2.21 2.53 12.01
CA GLY A 27 -2.52 2.94 10.65
C GLY A 27 -1.26 3.09 9.79
N TRP A 28 -0.21 3.69 10.33
CA TRP A 28 1.07 3.88 9.64
C TRP A 28 1.76 2.56 9.29
N ASN A 29 1.78 1.59 10.22
CA ASN A 29 2.34 0.27 9.96
C ASN A 29 1.53 -0.50 8.90
N GLY A 30 0.20 -0.40 8.94
CA GLY A 30 -0.66 -0.99 7.89
C GLY A 30 -0.39 -0.37 6.52
N LEU A 31 -0.15 0.94 6.45
CA LEU A 31 0.20 1.64 5.21
C LEU A 31 1.52 1.14 4.63
N ARG A 32 2.57 1.02 5.46
CA ARG A 32 3.88 0.51 5.03
C ARG A 32 3.82 -0.93 4.53
N GLN A 33 3.00 -1.77 5.16
CA GLN A 33 2.82 -3.14 4.71
C GLN A 33 2.10 -3.20 3.36
N THR A 34 1.11 -2.31 3.17
CA THR A 34 0.40 -2.17 1.89
C THR A 34 1.32 -1.66 0.79
N GLU A 35 2.20 -0.70 1.08
CA GLU A 35 3.19 -0.17 0.13
C GLU A 35 4.12 -1.28 -0.41
N GLY A 36 4.54 -2.20 0.46
CA GLY A 36 5.34 -3.37 0.06
C GLY A 36 4.62 -4.29 -0.93
N GLU A 37 3.35 -4.62 -0.67
CA GLU A 37 2.52 -5.45 -1.54
C GLU A 37 2.19 -4.75 -2.88
N VAL A 38 1.91 -3.44 -2.85
CA VAL A 38 1.68 -2.64 -4.06
C VAL A 38 2.91 -2.61 -4.95
N ASN A 39 4.11 -2.48 -4.37
CA ASN A 39 5.36 -2.53 -5.11
C ASN A 39 5.59 -3.90 -5.77
N GLN A 40 5.18 -4.99 -5.12
CA GLN A 40 5.24 -6.33 -5.74
C GLN A 40 4.26 -6.46 -6.92
N VAL A 41 3.01 -6.02 -6.75
CA VAL A 41 2.02 -6.04 -7.85
C VAL A 41 2.47 -5.17 -9.04
N ALA A 42 3.10 -4.03 -8.77
CA ALA A 42 3.68 -3.19 -9.81
C ALA A 42 4.81 -3.91 -10.56
N ALA A 43 5.74 -4.57 -9.85
CA ALA A 43 6.82 -5.35 -10.46
C ALA A 43 6.28 -6.50 -11.33
N ASP A 44 5.26 -7.21 -10.86
CA ASP A 44 4.62 -8.32 -11.57
C ASP A 44 3.94 -7.83 -12.86
N THR A 45 3.27 -6.68 -12.78
CA THR A 45 2.62 -6.03 -13.93
C THR A 45 3.66 -5.59 -14.96
N THR A 46 4.74 -4.94 -14.52
CA THR A 46 5.85 -4.54 -15.39
C THR A 46 6.49 -5.75 -16.06
N ALA A 47 6.75 -6.84 -15.33
CA ALA A 47 7.31 -8.07 -15.92
C ALA A 47 6.39 -8.66 -17.01
N MET A 48 5.08 -8.64 -16.80
CA MET A 48 4.11 -9.12 -17.80
C MET A 48 4.11 -8.24 -19.06
N ASP A 49 4.19 -6.91 -18.92
CA ASP A 49 4.29 -5.98 -20.04
C ASP A 49 5.58 -6.20 -20.84
N GLN A 50 6.72 -6.33 -20.16
CA GLN A 50 8.01 -6.61 -20.80
C GLN A 50 7.98 -7.94 -21.55
N LEU A 51 7.41 -9.00 -20.95
CA LEU A 51 7.24 -10.29 -21.63
C LEU A 51 6.35 -10.18 -22.88
N ALA A 52 5.28 -9.38 -22.83
CA ALA A 52 4.42 -9.15 -23.99
C ALA A 52 5.15 -8.40 -25.11
N ARG A 53 5.94 -7.38 -24.78
CA ARG A 53 6.80 -6.65 -25.73
C ARG A 53 7.84 -7.58 -26.37
N LEU A 54 8.55 -8.39 -25.57
CA LEU A 54 9.50 -9.39 -26.08
C LEU A 54 8.83 -10.38 -27.01
N THR A 55 7.70 -10.95 -26.58
CA THR A 55 6.93 -11.91 -27.40
C THR A 55 6.61 -11.30 -28.76
N HIS A 56 6.04 -10.09 -28.76
CA HIS A 56 5.69 -9.42 -30.01
C HIS A 56 6.91 -9.19 -30.92
N ARG A 57 8.04 -8.73 -30.38
CA ARG A 57 9.27 -8.48 -31.15
C ARG A 57 9.92 -9.78 -31.68
N MET A 58 9.99 -10.82 -30.87
CA MET A 58 10.54 -12.12 -31.27
C MET A 58 9.72 -12.75 -32.41
N PHE A 59 8.39 -12.65 -32.36
CA PHE A 59 7.53 -13.09 -33.46
C PHE A 59 7.66 -12.23 -34.72
N SER A 60 7.89 -10.92 -34.57
CA SER A 60 8.21 -10.04 -35.70
C SER A 60 9.52 -10.43 -36.38
N VAL A 61 10.57 -10.74 -35.61
CA VAL A 61 11.84 -11.27 -36.14
C VAL A 61 11.60 -12.56 -36.92
N ARG A 62 10.87 -13.52 -36.33
CA ARG A 62 10.54 -14.78 -37.03
C ARG A 62 9.82 -14.52 -38.35
N THR A 63 8.88 -13.58 -38.35
CA THR A 63 8.15 -13.21 -39.56
C THR A 63 9.07 -12.60 -40.61
N ALA A 64 9.97 -11.71 -40.23
CA ALA A 64 10.96 -11.12 -41.14
C ALA A 64 11.93 -12.18 -41.71
N VAL A 65 12.37 -13.13 -40.90
CA VAL A 65 13.20 -14.26 -41.33
C VAL A 65 12.47 -15.14 -42.35
N LEU A 66 11.21 -15.49 -42.10
CA LEU A 66 10.42 -16.28 -43.04
C LEU A 66 10.25 -15.53 -44.37
N LYS A 67 9.89 -14.25 -44.34
CA LYS A 67 9.84 -13.38 -45.53
C LYS A 67 11.19 -13.37 -46.26
N HIS A 68 12.28 -13.24 -45.50
CA HIS A 68 13.64 -13.22 -46.05
C HIS A 68 13.95 -14.50 -46.83
N THR A 69 13.43 -15.66 -46.41
CA THR A 69 13.59 -16.93 -47.17
C THR A 69 12.72 -17.05 -48.42
N MET A 70 11.60 -16.32 -48.48
CA MET A 70 10.65 -16.40 -49.61
C MET A 70 11.00 -15.47 -50.77
N VAL A 71 11.60 -14.31 -50.49
CA VAL A 71 11.98 -13.33 -51.53
C VAL A 71 13.22 -13.80 -52.31
N GLN A 72 13.33 -13.44 -53.59
CA GLN A 72 14.44 -13.87 -54.46
C GLN A 72 15.35 -12.73 -54.93
N ASP A 73 15.01 -11.47 -54.66
CA ASP A 73 15.84 -10.34 -55.01
C ASP A 73 16.73 -9.91 -53.83
N LYS A 74 17.94 -9.44 -54.13
CA LYS A 74 18.93 -9.06 -53.11
C LYS A 74 18.58 -7.76 -52.39
N ALA A 75 17.82 -6.86 -53.04
CA ALA A 75 17.50 -5.56 -52.48
C ALA A 75 16.53 -5.70 -51.30
N THR A 76 15.43 -6.46 -51.48
CA THR A 76 14.47 -6.75 -50.42
C THR A 76 15.08 -7.61 -49.32
N LYS A 77 15.99 -8.54 -49.63
CA LYS A 77 16.77 -9.26 -48.60
C LYS A 77 17.59 -8.30 -47.73
N GLY A 78 18.29 -7.33 -48.32
CA GLY A 78 19.04 -6.32 -47.56
C GLY A 78 18.17 -5.42 -46.69
N GLN A 79 16.94 -5.10 -47.13
CA GLN A 79 15.96 -4.39 -46.30
C GLN A 79 15.52 -5.23 -45.09
N LEU A 80 15.23 -6.51 -45.32
CA LEU A 80 14.84 -7.43 -44.26
C LEU A 80 15.99 -7.72 -43.28
N ASP A 81 17.24 -7.79 -43.74
CA ASP A 81 18.42 -7.86 -42.87
C ASP A 81 18.50 -6.64 -41.94
N SER A 82 18.19 -5.45 -42.45
CA SER A 82 18.16 -4.21 -41.65
C SER A 82 17.00 -4.21 -40.64
N GLU A 83 15.81 -4.67 -41.05
CA GLU A 83 14.65 -4.83 -40.16
C GLU A 83 14.94 -5.82 -39.03
N ILE A 84 15.56 -6.97 -39.34
CA ILE A 84 15.95 -7.97 -38.34
C ILE A 84 16.95 -7.38 -37.35
N ALA A 85 17.98 -6.67 -37.82
CA ALA A 85 18.96 -6.05 -36.95
C ALA A 85 18.35 -5.00 -36.01
N GLN A 86 17.41 -4.20 -36.51
CA GLN A 86 16.68 -3.25 -35.68
C GLN A 86 15.85 -3.97 -34.60
N LEU A 87 15.10 -5.00 -34.99
CA LEU A 87 14.29 -5.78 -34.06
C LEU A 87 15.15 -6.47 -32.99
N ASP A 88 16.33 -6.98 -33.34
CA ASP A 88 17.27 -7.57 -32.39
C ASP A 88 17.77 -6.54 -31.37
N GLN A 89 18.05 -5.31 -31.82
CA GLN A 89 18.41 -4.21 -30.91
C GLN A 89 17.27 -3.87 -29.96
N GLU A 90 16.03 -3.79 -30.47
CA GLU A 90 14.84 -3.53 -29.64
C GLU A 90 14.61 -4.66 -28.62
N ILE A 91 14.84 -5.92 -28.99
CA ILE A 91 14.76 -7.06 -28.06
C ILE A 91 15.81 -6.93 -26.95
N GLY A 92 17.06 -6.59 -27.31
CA GLY A 92 18.12 -6.35 -26.33
C GLY A 92 17.75 -5.24 -25.34
N GLN A 93 17.24 -4.10 -25.84
CA GLN A 93 16.77 -3.00 -24.99
C GLN A 93 15.65 -3.42 -24.05
N ILE A 94 14.70 -4.23 -24.50
CA ILE A 94 13.61 -4.70 -23.65
C ILE A 94 14.14 -5.62 -22.53
N PHE A 95 15.15 -6.46 -22.80
CA PHE A 95 15.81 -7.25 -21.75
C PHE A 95 16.49 -6.35 -20.71
N ASP A 96 17.23 -5.33 -21.14
CA ASP A 96 17.90 -4.37 -20.25
C ASP A 96 16.88 -3.58 -19.41
N GLU A 97 15.79 -3.12 -20.03
CA GLU A 97 14.69 -2.43 -19.35
C GLU A 97 13.99 -3.33 -18.33
N TRP A 98 13.79 -4.60 -18.65
CA TRP A 98 13.21 -5.56 -17.71
C TRP A 98 14.15 -5.83 -16.54
N GLU A 99 15.47 -5.94 -16.76
CA GLU A 99 16.43 -6.07 -15.68
C GLU A 99 16.44 -4.86 -14.75
N ALA A 100 16.46 -3.64 -15.31
CA ALA A 100 16.44 -2.41 -14.54
C ALA A 100 15.14 -2.23 -13.73
N ALA A 101 14.01 -2.69 -14.25
CA ALA A 101 12.71 -2.63 -13.59
C ALA A 101 12.51 -3.68 -12.48
N ASP A 102 13.42 -4.65 -12.35
CA ASP A 102 13.38 -5.70 -11.33
C ASP A 102 14.67 -5.70 -10.49
N PRO A 103 14.87 -4.67 -9.64
CA PRO A 103 16.06 -4.55 -8.78
C PRO A 103 16.18 -5.68 -7.76
N SER A 104 15.05 -6.34 -7.43
CA SER A 104 15.03 -7.51 -6.54
C SER A 104 15.57 -8.78 -7.19
N GLY A 105 15.61 -8.81 -8.53
CA GLY A 105 15.96 -9.99 -9.31
C GLY A 105 14.91 -11.11 -9.25
N LYS A 106 13.66 -10.81 -8.91
CA LYS A 106 12.55 -11.78 -8.80
C LYS A 106 12.41 -12.61 -10.07
N TYR A 107 12.54 -11.98 -11.23
CA TYR A 107 12.36 -12.59 -12.54
C TYR A 107 13.68 -12.86 -13.28
N ARG A 108 14.82 -12.80 -12.59
CA ARG A 108 16.14 -13.05 -13.23
C ARG A 108 16.18 -14.40 -13.95
N GLY A 109 15.78 -15.48 -13.28
CA GLY A 109 15.82 -16.83 -13.89
C GLY A 109 14.91 -16.95 -15.12
N VAL A 110 13.74 -16.31 -15.09
CA VAL A 110 12.82 -16.25 -16.24
C VAL A 110 13.47 -15.52 -17.42
N ARG A 111 14.11 -14.37 -17.16
CA ARG A 111 14.82 -13.60 -18.18
C ARG A 111 15.97 -14.39 -18.78
N GLU A 112 16.79 -15.03 -17.94
CA GLU A 112 17.95 -15.82 -18.38
C GLU A 112 17.54 -17.01 -19.25
N GLN A 113 16.49 -17.74 -18.86
CA GLN A 113 15.98 -18.87 -19.64
C GLN A 113 15.47 -18.42 -21.02
N LEU A 114 14.69 -17.34 -21.06
CA LEU A 114 14.19 -16.79 -22.31
C LEU A 114 15.32 -16.23 -23.19
N ALA A 115 16.28 -15.52 -22.61
CA ALA A 115 17.45 -14.99 -23.31
C ALA A 115 18.31 -16.12 -23.90
N SER A 116 18.49 -17.23 -23.16
CA SER A 116 19.22 -18.40 -23.64
C SER A 116 18.52 -19.07 -24.83
N ALA A 117 17.21 -19.30 -24.74
CA ALA A 117 16.42 -19.86 -25.84
C ALA A 117 16.46 -18.94 -27.08
N TRP A 118 16.37 -17.63 -26.86
CA TRP A 118 16.47 -16.63 -27.93
C TRP A 118 17.84 -16.63 -28.61
N ALA A 119 18.93 -16.66 -27.82
CA ALA A 119 20.28 -16.71 -28.36
C ALA A 119 20.51 -17.95 -29.23
N ALA A 120 20.02 -19.12 -28.82
CA ALA A 120 20.10 -20.35 -29.61
C ALA A 120 19.30 -20.25 -30.92
N TYR A 121 18.13 -19.59 -30.91
CA TYR A 121 17.38 -19.29 -32.12
C TYR A 121 18.15 -18.34 -33.06
N VAL A 122 18.72 -17.25 -32.53
CA VAL A 122 19.51 -16.27 -33.28
C VAL A 122 20.72 -16.92 -33.95
N GLU A 123 21.44 -17.78 -33.23
CA GLU A 123 22.60 -18.49 -33.77
C GLU A 123 22.22 -19.37 -34.97
N THR A 124 21.20 -20.22 -34.85
CA THR A 124 20.72 -21.05 -35.97
C THR A 124 20.13 -20.19 -37.10
N ARG A 125 19.42 -19.10 -36.77
CA ARG A 125 18.86 -18.16 -37.75
C ARG A 125 19.95 -17.60 -38.65
N ASP A 126 21.02 -17.08 -38.05
CA ASP A 126 22.06 -16.34 -38.76
C ASP A 126 22.98 -17.28 -39.54
N ASN A 127 23.43 -18.36 -38.89
CA ASN A 127 24.43 -19.26 -39.46
C ASN A 127 23.86 -20.26 -40.47
N VAL A 128 22.57 -20.59 -40.38
CA VAL A 128 21.95 -21.62 -41.22
C VAL A 128 20.93 -21.00 -42.18
N ALA A 129 19.84 -20.45 -41.67
CA ALA A 129 18.71 -20.02 -42.51
C ALA A 129 19.00 -18.76 -43.32
N LEU A 130 19.48 -17.69 -42.67
CA LEU A 130 19.80 -16.43 -43.35
C LEU A 130 21.04 -16.59 -44.23
N ALA A 131 22.06 -17.34 -43.79
CA ALA A 131 23.23 -17.65 -44.62
C ALA A 131 22.85 -18.36 -45.94
N ALA A 132 21.98 -19.37 -45.89
CA ALA A 132 21.46 -20.02 -47.09
C ALA A 132 20.63 -19.05 -47.96
N SER A 133 19.73 -18.30 -47.32
CA SER A 133 18.84 -17.37 -48.03
C SER A 133 19.59 -16.23 -48.73
N ARG A 134 20.66 -15.68 -48.13
CA ARG A 134 21.52 -14.65 -48.73
C ARG A 134 22.26 -15.15 -49.97
N ARG A 135 22.57 -16.46 -50.02
CA ARG A 135 23.16 -17.13 -51.20
C ARG A 135 22.13 -17.49 -52.28
N LEU A 136 20.86 -17.14 -52.10
CA LEU A 136 19.75 -17.54 -52.97
C LEU A 136 19.53 -19.07 -53.04
N ASP A 137 20.03 -19.80 -52.05
CA ASP A 137 19.76 -21.24 -51.91
C ASP A 137 18.41 -21.44 -51.22
N THR A 138 17.34 -21.32 -52.01
CA THR A 138 15.95 -21.39 -51.51
C THR A 138 15.61 -22.75 -50.91
N THR A 139 16.18 -23.83 -51.44
CA THR A 139 15.99 -25.19 -50.92
C THR A 139 16.59 -25.32 -49.52
N ALA A 140 17.88 -24.96 -49.35
CA ALA A 140 18.52 -25.04 -48.04
C ALA A 140 17.88 -24.07 -47.03
N ALA A 141 17.51 -22.86 -47.46
CA ALA A 141 16.81 -21.89 -46.61
C ALA A 141 15.44 -22.44 -46.15
N THR A 142 14.66 -23.03 -47.06
CA THR A 142 13.34 -23.62 -46.75
C THR A 142 13.47 -24.82 -45.81
N GLN A 143 14.47 -25.68 -46.01
CA GLN A 143 14.74 -26.80 -45.11
C GLN A 143 15.14 -26.30 -43.71
N ALA A 144 15.97 -25.27 -43.62
CA ALA A 144 16.40 -24.70 -42.34
C ALA A 144 15.22 -24.12 -41.54
N VAL A 145 14.35 -23.31 -42.18
CA VAL A 145 13.22 -22.66 -41.49
C VAL A 145 12.12 -23.63 -41.06
N ASN A 146 11.97 -24.77 -41.75
CA ASN A 146 11.00 -25.81 -41.40
C ASN A 146 11.59 -26.91 -40.49
N GLY A 147 12.92 -26.96 -40.38
CA GLY A 147 13.66 -27.96 -39.59
C GLY A 147 14.21 -27.36 -38.30
N GLU A 148 15.53 -27.29 -38.18
CA GLU A 148 16.21 -26.88 -36.94
C GLU A 148 15.74 -25.52 -36.44
N LEU A 149 15.58 -24.52 -37.31
CA LEU A 149 15.17 -23.19 -36.87
C LEU A 149 13.73 -23.17 -36.32
N ALA A 150 12.83 -24.00 -36.85
CA ALA A 150 11.49 -24.16 -36.30
C ALA A 150 11.56 -24.75 -34.88
N GLN A 151 12.41 -25.75 -34.66
CA GLN A 151 12.60 -26.35 -33.33
C GLN A 151 13.19 -25.35 -32.33
N ARG A 152 14.19 -24.55 -32.73
CA ARG A 152 14.75 -23.50 -31.86
C ARG A 152 13.70 -22.47 -31.46
N PHE A 153 12.84 -22.07 -32.38
CA PHE A 153 11.77 -21.13 -32.05
C PHE A 153 10.66 -21.75 -31.21
N ALA A 154 10.36 -23.05 -31.38
CA ALA A 154 9.44 -23.74 -30.48
C ALA A 154 9.94 -23.67 -29.02
N ALA A 155 11.24 -23.84 -28.80
CA ALA A 155 11.83 -23.66 -27.47
C ALA A 155 11.72 -22.21 -26.94
N VAL A 156 11.73 -21.19 -27.82
CA VAL A 156 11.44 -19.80 -27.44
C VAL A 156 9.98 -19.65 -27.02
N ASP A 157 9.03 -20.23 -27.78
CA ASP A 157 7.60 -20.19 -27.46
C ASP A 157 7.27 -20.92 -26.14
N ASP A 158 7.92 -22.05 -25.88
CA ASP A 158 7.85 -22.78 -24.62
C ASP A 158 8.36 -21.91 -23.46
N ALA A 159 9.55 -21.29 -23.62
CA ALA A 159 10.11 -20.39 -22.61
C ALA A 159 9.20 -19.17 -22.34
N ILE A 160 8.57 -18.60 -23.37
CA ILE A 160 7.57 -17.53 -23.22
C ILE A 160 6.34 -18.01 -22.43
N THR A 161 5.90 -19.24 -22.69
CA THR A 161 4.74 -19.83 -22.02
C THR A 161 5.03 -20.12 -20.54
N GLU A 162 6.19 -20.70 -20.24
CA GLU A 162 6.67 -20.91 -18.87
C GLU A 162 6.81 -19.58 -18.13
N ALA A 163 7.46 -18.58 -18.75
CA ALA A 163 7.58 -17.23 -18.21
C ALA A 163 6.21 -16.62 -17.85
N ARG A 164 5.24 -16.73 -18.79
CA ARG A 164 3.88 -16.22 -18.59
C ARG A 164 3.17 -16.93 -17.43
N GLN A 165 3.34 -18.25 -17.32
CA GLN A 165 2.74 -19.03 -16.25
C GLN A 165 3.33 -18.65 -14.89
N GLN A 166 4.65 -18.51 -14.79
CA GLN A 166 5.33 -18.13 -13.56
C GLN A 166 4.92 -16.72 -13.11
N ILE A 167 4.98 -15.72 -14.00
CA ILE A 167 4.60 -14.34 -13.67
C ILE A 167 3.12 -14.29 -13.24
N ARG A 168 2.22 -15.02 -13.90
CA ARG A 168 0.80 -15.10 -13.50
C ARG A 168 0.60 -15.74 -12.13
N ALA A 169 1.31 -16.83 -11.84
CA ALA A 169 1.23 -17.50 -10.54
C ALA A 169 1.68 -16.56 -9.41
N ASP A 170 2.79 -15.83 -9.64
CA ASP A 170 3.29 -14.83 -8.71
C ASP A 170 2.30 -13.68 -8.53
N THR A 171 1.76 -13.14 -9.63
CA THR A 171 0.75 -12.06 -9.58
C THR A 171 -0.47 -12.49 -8.76
N GLN A 172 -0.97 -13.71 -8.97
CA GLN A 172 -2.11 -14.24 -8.22
C GLN A 172 -1.80 -14.38 -6.72
N SER A 173 -0.57 -14.79 -6.39
CA SER A 173 -0.09 -14.87 -5.01
C SER A 173 -0.02 -13.49 -4.36
N SER A 174 0.53 -12.49 -5.06
CA SER A 174 0.61 -11.09 -4.62
C SER A 174 -0.79 -10.50 -4.38
N VAL A 175 -1.73 -10.71 -5.29
CA VAL A 175 -3.13 -10.25 -5.14
C VAL A 175 -3.81 -10.90 -3.94
N THR A 176 -3.65 -12.21 -3.76
CA THR A 176 -4.25 -12.93 -2.62
C THR A 176 -3.65 -12.45 -1.28
N SER A 177 -2.34 -12.21 -1.25
CA SER A 177 -1.62 -11.69 -0.08
C SER A 177 -2.09 -10.28 0.26
N ALA A 178 -2.19 -9.39 -0.73
CA ALA A 178 -2.72 -8.04 -0.56
C ALA A 178 -4.14 -8.03 0.04
N HIS A 179 -5.05 -8.86 -0.47
CA HIS A 179 -6.40 -8.98 0.11
C HIS A 179 -6.39 -9.43 1.57
N SER A 180 -5.50 -10.38 1.92
CA SER A 180 -5.38 -10.85 3.30
C SER A 180 -4.82 -9.79 4.25
N VAL A 181 -3.89 -8.96 3.78
CA VAL A 181 -3.30 -7.85 4.53
C VAL A 181 -4.32 -6.74 4.75
N VAL A 182 -5.11 -6.40 3.73
CA VAL A 182 -6.20 -5.42 3.85
C VAL A 182 -7.23 -5.90 4.87
N GLY A 183 -7.74 -7.13 4.76
CA GLY A 183 -8.75 -7.64 5.69
C GLY A 183 -8.25 -7.72 7.15
N ARG A 184 -6.99 -8.09 7.36
CA ARG A 184 -6.37 -8.06 8.70
C ARG A 184 -6.21 -6.65 9.23
N SER A 185 -5.79 -5.72 8.38
CA SER A 185 -5.59 -4.31 8.76
C SER A 185 -6.92 -3.65 9.14
N GLU A 186 -7.98 -3.92 8.38
CA GLU A 186 -9.34 -3.45 8.69
C GLU A 186 -9.83 -3.97 10.05
N LEU A 187 -9.68 -5.27 10.32
CA LEU A 187 -10.07 -5.86 11.60
C LEU A 187 -9.28 -5.28 12.78
N ILE A 188 -7.97 -5.08 12.62
CA ILE A 188 -7.12 -4.48 13.65
C ILE A 188 -7.49 -3.02 13.88
N LEU A 189 -7.67 -2.23 12.82
CA LEU A 189 -8.08 -0.82 12.91
C LEU A 189 -9.45 -0.69 13.59
N LEU A 190 -10.42 -1.51 13.20
CA LEU A 190 -11.75 -1.54 13.82
C LEU A 190 -11.63 -1.90 15.31
N GLY A 191 -10.88 -2.95 15.65
CA GLY A 191 -10.68 -3.40 17.02
C GLY A 191 -10.00 -2.35 17.90
N VAL A 192 -8.93 -1.73 17.41
CA VAL A 192 -8.20 -0.67 18.13
C VAL A 192 -9.08 0.57 18.30
N THR A 193 -9.84 0.96 17.27
CA THR A 193 -10.75 2.11 17.34
C THR A 193 -11.88 1.86 18.34
N LEU A 194 -12.47 0.67 18.33
CA LEU A 194 -13.52 0.30 19.28
C LEU A 194 -12.98 0.27 20.72
N ALA A 195 -11.80 -0.33 20.93
CA ALA A 195 -11.15 -0.35 22.24
C ALA A 195 -10.82 1.06 22.74
N ALA A 196 -10.29 1.93 21.87
CA ALA A 196 -10.02 3.33 22.20
C ALA A 196 -11.31 4.10 22.54
N ALA A 197 -12.41 3.86 21.83
CA ALA A 197 -13.71 4.48 22.12
C ALA A 197 -14.27 4.02 23.47
N VAL A 198 -14.20 2.72 23.77
CA VAL A 198 -14.66 2.16 25.06
C VAL A 198 -13.81 2.70 26.21
N LEU A 199 -12.48 2.73 26.06
CA LEU A 199 -11.57 3.29 27.06
C LEU A 199 -11.82 4.79 27.27
N GLY A 200 -12.00 5.55 26.18
CA GLY A 200 -12.33 6.97 26.24
C GLY A 200 -13.65 7.24 26.96
N MET A 201 -14.69 6.45 26.68
CA MET A 201 -15.96 6.52 27.40
C MET A 201 -15.81 6.15 28.88
N ALA A 202 -15.09 5.09 29.20
CA ALA A 202 -14.86 4.66 30.58
C ALA A 202 -14.12 5.73 31.40
N VAL A 203 -13.02 6.27 30.84
CA VAL A 203 -12.24 7.34 31.47
C VAL A 203 -13.07 8.62 31.59
N GLY A 204 -13.78 9.02 30.53
CA GLY A 204 -14.66 10.18 30.53
C GLY A 204 -15.74 10.06 31.61
N PHE A 205 -16.38 8.90 31.72
CA PHE A 205 -17.41 8.64 32.74
C PHE A 205 -16.83 8.70 34.16
N LEU A 206 -15.68 8.07 34.41
CA LEU A 206 -15.04 8.04 35.72
C LEU A 206 -14.57 9.43 36.17
N LEU A 207 -14.08 10.27 35.24
CA LEU A 207 -13.59 11.60 35.56
C LEU A 207 -14.70 12.66 35.64
N THR A 208 -15.76 12.55 34.82
CA THR A 208 -16.86 13.51 34.80
C THR A 208 -17.70 13.46 36.08
N ARG A 209 -17.96 12.25 36.60
CA ARG A 209 -18.83 12.02 37.76
C ARG A 209 -18.43 12.83 39.02
N PRO A 210 -17.15 12.85 39.47
CA PRO A 210 -16.74 13.67 40.60
C PRO A 210 -16.72 15.17 40.30
N ILE A 211 -16.47 15.59 39.05
CA ILE A 211 -16.47 17.00 38.65
C ILE A 211 -17.89 17.57 38.74
N VAL A 212 -18.87 16.87 38.17
CA VAL A 212 -20.27 17.27 38.21
C VAL A 212 -20.78 17.33 39.65
N ARG A 213 -20.42 16.34 40.49
CA ARG A 213 -20.79 16.36 41.92
C ARG A 213 -20.20 17.56 42.66
N ALA A 214 -18.92 17.87 42.45
CA ALA A 214 -18.28 19.03 43.07
C ALA A 214 -18.92 20.35 42.60
N ALA A 215 -19.21 20.48 41.30
CA ALA A 215 -19.88 21.64 40.75
C ALA A 215 -21.31 21.82 41.30
N GLN A 216 -22.08 20.73 41.42
CA GLN A 216 -23.42 20.74 42.01
C GLN A 216 -23.38 21.12 43.49
N ALA A 217 -22.40 20.62 44.25
CA ALA A 217 -22.23 20.99 45.65
C ALA A 217 -21.91 22.49 45.82
N ILE A 218 -21.01 23.03 45.00
CA ILE A 218 -20.67 24.46 45.01
C ILE A 218 -21.88 25.32 44.62
N ALA A 219 -22.61 24.92 43.57
CA ALA A 219 -23.81 25.61 43.11
C ALA A 219 -24.89 25.63 44.21
N GLY A 220 -25.15 24.49 44.86
CA GLY A 220 -26.13 24.38 45.93
C GLY A 220 -25.77 25.22 47.16
N VAL A 221 -24.50 25.21 47.59
CA VAL A 221 -24.06 26.05 48.72
C VAL A 221 -24.12 27.54 48.37
N SER A 222 -23.76 27.91 47.14
CA SER A 222 -23.84 29.30 46.68
C SER A 222 -25.28 29.79 46.60
N GLU A 223 -26.21 28.95 46.14
CA GLU A 223 -27.64 29.23 46.14
C GLU A 223 -28.19 29.35 47.55
N GLN A 224 -27.76 28.50 48.48
CA GLN A 224 -28.15 28.57 49.88
C GLN A 224 -27.64 29.85 50.55
N LEU A 225 -26.38 30.24 50.29
CA LEU A 225 -25.82 31.50 50.78
C LEU A 225 -26.62 32.71 50.26
N ALA A 226 -26.91 32.73 48.95
CA ALA A 226 -27.58 33.85 48.31
C ALA A 226 -29.06 33.96 48.70
N ALA A 227 -29.78 32.84 48.73
CA ALA A 227 -31.23 32.83 48.92
C ALA A 227 -31.66 32.79 50.39
N ARG A 228 -30.84 32.28 51.30
CA ARG A 228 -31.19 32.15 52.74
C ARG A 228 -30.29 32.96 53.64
N ASP A 229 -28.97 32.77 53.56
CA ASP A 229 -28.06 33.33 54.56
C ASP A 229 -27.93 34.86 54.38
N LEU A 230 -27.85 35.35 53.13
CA LEU A 230 -27.82 36.79 52.84
C LEU A 230 -29.13 37.49 53.22
N VAL A 231 -30.28 36.86 52.95
CA VAL A 231 -31.61 37.40 53.29
C VAL A 231 -31.82 37.44 54.81
N SER A 232 -31.41 36.39 55.52
CA SER A 232 -31.52 36.34 56.99
C SER A 232 -30.55 37.31 57.67
N LEU A 233 -29.34 37.49 57.12
CA LEU A 233 -28.40 38.52 57.56
C LEU A 233 -28.99 39.92 57.37
N GLU A 234 -29.57 40.21 56.20
CA GLU A 234 -30.23 41.49 55.93
C GLU A 234 -31.33 41.78 56.96
N GLN A 235 -32.18 40.80 57.25
CA GLN A 235 -33.24 40.91 58.25
C GLN A 235 -32.71 41.12 59.68
N ALA A 236 -31.61 40.46 60.05
CA ALA A 236 -30.98 40.64 61.36
C ALA A 236 -30.37 42.05 61.49
N LEU A 237 -29.69 42.55 60.45
CA LEU A 237 -29.16 43.91 60.39
C LEU A 237 -30.27 44.97 60.44
N GLN A 238 -31.41 44.72 59.80
CA GLN A 238 -32.57 45.61 59.85
C GLN A 238 -33.16 45.72 61.26
N ARG A 239 -33.25 44.59 61.99
CA ARG A 239 -33.69 44.57 63.40
C ARG A 239 -32.70 45.28 64.31
N LEU A 240 -31.40 45.08 64.10
CA LEU A 240 -30.35 45.79 64.83
C LEU A 240 -30.44 47.31 64.61
N ALA A 241 -30.66 47.75 63.36
CA ALA A 241 -30.84 49.17 63.02
C ALA A 241 -32.09 49.79 63.65
N GLN A 242 -33.11 48.97 63.97
CA GLN A 242 -34.31 49.38 64.71
C GLN A 242 -34.11 49.37 66.23
N GLY A 243 -32.90 49.10 66.72
CA GLY A 243 -32.52 49.15 68.13
C GLY A 243 -32.63 47.81 68.87
N ASP A 244 -32.98 46.72 68.19
CA ASP A 244 -32.99 45.37 68.77
C ASP A 244 -31.57 44.77 68.74
N LEU A 245 -30.83 45.02 69.81
CA LEU A 245 -29.47 44.49 70.01
C LEU A 245 -29.45 42.98 70.34
N THR A 246 -30.61 42.32 70.43
CA THR A 246 -30.69 40.87 70.66
C THR A 246 -30.79 40.07 69.36
N ALA A 247 -30.83 40.73 68.20
CA ALA A 247 -30.81 40.08 66.91
C ALA A 247 -29.51 39.29 66.70
N ASP A 248 -29.65 37.99 66.43
CA ASP A 248 -28.54 37.07 66.19
C ASP A 248 -28.60 36.52 64.76
N PHE A 249 -27.43 36.21 64.20
CA PHE A 249 -27.27 35.66 62.86
C PHE A 249 -26.24 34.54 62.87
N ALA A 250 -26.63 33.39 62.32
CA ALA A 250 -25.75 32.26 62.08
C ALA A 250 -25.82 31.88 60.60
N VAL A 251 -24.66 31.55 60.03
CA VAL A 251 -24.56 31.02 58.67
C VAL A 251 -24.88 29.52 58.72
N ASP A 252 -25.94 29.11 58.03
CA ASP A 252 -26.34 27.69 57.97
C ASP A 252 -25.58 26.90 56.89
N ALA A 253 -24.98 27.60 55.92
CA ALA A 253 -24.18 26.95 54.89
C ALA A 253 -22.94 26.24 55.48
N GLN A 254 -22.86 24.92 55.26
CA GLN A 254 -21.71 24.12 55.70
C GLN A 254 -20.53 24.22 54.73
N PRO A 255 -19.28 24.24 55.24
CA PRO A 255 -18.09 24.26 54.41
C PRO A 255 -17.97 22.97 53.59
N ILE A 256 -17.68 23.10 52.29
CA ILE A 256 -17.51 21.96 51.40
C ILE A 256 -16.16 21.30 51.71
N PRO A 257 -16.12 20.00 52.03
CA PRO A 257 -14.86 19.28 52.20
C PRO A 257 -14.16 19.19 50.84
N VAL A 258 -12.99 19.83 50.74
CA VAL A 258 -12.14 19.83 49.55
C VAL A 258 -11.41 18.50 49.41
#